data_AF-A0A328YIF9-F1
#
_entry.id   AF-A0A328YIF9-F1
#
_cell.length_a   1.000
_cell.length_b   1.000
_cell.length_c   1.000
_cell.angle_alpha   90.00
_cell.angle_beta   90.00
_cell.angle_gamma   90.00
#
_symmetry.space_group_name_H-M   'P 1'
#
loop_
_entity.id
_entity.type
_entity.pdbx_description
1 polymer ?
#
loop_
_entity_poly.entity_id
_entity_poly.type
_entity_poly.pdbx_seq_one_letter_code
_entity_poly.pdbx_strand_id
1 'polypeptide(L)'
;MEEIKNILIDFFTNYHDSESDWYHWKIKDNLVPSGIELPNDSRVNRNLLLKEQLHSKWSQSDIKTKGELIEYYIVKWGGIKGNNQETLTFYKTKSAEELINLGVKGVSSWSKALVLHDCNKYAIFDSRVSCSLNYLQIINESNYKVLFPILPSRNNKISSANQNLKQISKNWNKLENDKFYELYLSLLKETAKELNSNISIIEMLLFAKATELIDKVQKYF
;
A
#
# COMPACT_ATOMS: atom_id res chain seq x y z
N MET A 1 -0.90 15.70 12.13
CA MET A 1 0.07 14.66 11.73
C MET A 1 0.29 13.70 12.88
N GLU A 2 0.73 14.21 14.05
CA GLU A 2 0.96 13.42 15.27
C GLU A 2 -0.23 12.53 15.68
N GLU A 3 -1.46 13.04 15.64
CA GLU A 3 -2.67 12.25 15.98
C GLU A 3 -2.84 11.01 15.09
N ILE A 4 -2.65 11.15 13.76
CA ILE A 4 -2.77 10.03 12.82
C ILE A 4 -1.63 9.03 13.02
N LYS A 5 -0.43 9.50 13.37
CA LYS A 5 0.72 8.65 13.70
C LYS A 5 0.41 7.80 14.94
N ASN A 6 -0.10 8.41 16.01
CA ASN A 6 -0.48 7.68 17.23
C ASN A 6 -1.57 6.64 16.96
N ILE A 7 -2.57 6.99 16.15
CA ILE A 7 -3.59 6.03 15.68
C ILE A 7 -2.95 4.84 14.94
N LEU A 8 -1.94 5.07 14.11
CA LEU A 8 -1.23 4.00 13.41
C LEU A 8 -0.39 3.13 14.36
N ILE A 9 0.25 3.74 15.36
CA ILE A 9 1.00 3.03 16.40
C ILE A 9 0.07 2.13 17.22
N ASP A 10 -1.06 2.67 17.67
CA ASP A 10 -2.07 1.91 18.41
C ASP A 10 -2.67 0.80 17.55
N PHE A 11 -3.00 1.11 16.29
CA PHE A 11 -3.48 0.12 15.34
C PHE A 11 -2.46 -1.00 15.12
N PHE A 12 -1.19 -0.67 14.92
CA PHE A 12 -0.16 -1.68 14.75
C PHE A 12 -0.02 -2.54 16.01
N THR A 13 0.11 -1.94 17.18
CA THR A 13 0.28 -2.64 18.46
C THR A 13 -0.87 -3.60 18.75
N ASN A 14 -2.10 -3.23 18.40
CA ASN A 14 -3.28 -4.05 18.65
C ASN A 14 -3.47 -5.22 17.66
N TYR A 15 -2.86 -5.17 16.48
CA TYR A 15 -3.13 -6.11 15.39
C TYR A 15 -1.90 -6.84 14.87
N HIS A 16 -0.72 -6.34 15.18
CA HIS A 16 0.54 -6.99 14.88
C HIS A 16 0.87 -7.96 16.02
N ASP A 17 0.21 -9.12 16.01
CA ASP A 17 0.59 -10.25 16.84
C ASP A 17 1.45 -11.19 15.98
N SER A 18 2.68 -11.47 16.43
CA SER A 18 3.63 -12.39 15.78
C SER A 18 3.11 -13.83 15.70
N GLU A 19 2.11 -14.20 16.51
CA GLU A 19 1.49 -15.52 16.51
C GLU A 19 0.30 -15.63 15.54
N SER A 20 -0.21 -14.50 15.01
CA SER A 20 -1.40 -14.48 14.15
C SER A 20 -1.06 -14.44 12.65
N ASP A 21 -1.71 -15.28 11.83
CA ASP A 21 -1.66 -15.23 10.35
C ASP A 21 -2.48 -14.02 9.85
N TRP A 22 -2.17 -12.80 10.29
CA TRP A 22 -2.94 -11.60 9.92
C TRP A 22 -2.81 -11.22 8.44
N TYR A 23 -1.87 -11.82 7.71
CA TYR A 23 -1.59 -11.52 6.30
C TYR A 23 -1.83 -12.73 5.39
N HIS A 24 -2.98 -12.76 4.72
CA HIS A 24 -3.37 -13.91 3.89
C HIS A 24 -3.05 -13.77 2.38
N TRP A 25 -2.34 -12.72 1.94
CA TRP A 25 -2.08 -12.51 0.51
C TRP A 25 -1.01 -13.48 -0.01
N LYS A 26 -1.44 -14.45 -0.83
CA LYS A 26 -0.59 -15.54 -1.33
C LYS A 26 0.21 -15.11 -2.57
N ILE A 27 1.48 -15.51 -2.60
CA ILE A 27 2.32 -15.42 -3.79
C ILE A 27 2.08 -16.69 -4.63
N LYS A 28 1.95 -16.52 -5.94
CA LYS A 28 1.83 -17.62 -6.89
C LYS A 28 3.22 -17.99 -7.38
N ASP A 29 3.81 -19.03 -6.79
CA ASP A 29 5.22 -19.40 -7.01
C ASP A 29 5.54 -19.67 -8.49
N ASN A 30 4.59 -20.23 -9.23
CA ASN A 30 4.74 -20.48 -10.66
C ASN A 30 4.79 -19.21 -11.53
N LEU A 31 4.48 -18.03 -10.96
CA LEU A 31 4.54 -16.74 -11.65
C LEU A 31 5.73 -15.89 -11.21
N VAL A 32 6.45 -16.30 -10.16
CA VAL A 32 7.59 -15.56 -9.61
C VAL A 32 8.69 -15.48 -10.67
N PRO A 33 9.28 -14.29 -10.93
CA PRO A 33 10.36 -14.15 -11.91
C PRO A 33 11.56 -15.03 -11.56
N SER A 34 12.24 -15.55 -12.59
CA SER A 34 13.46 -16.35 -12.42
C SER A 34 14.50 -15.63 -11.54
N GLY A 35 15.23 -16.34 -10.69
CA GLY A 35 16.24 -15.76 -9.79
C GLY A 35 15.68 -15.01 -8.59
N ILE A 36 14.37 -15.15 -8.31
CA ILE A 36 13.76 -14.77 -7.03
C ILE A 36 13.46 -16.06 -6.27
N GLU A 37 14.00 -16.20 -5.07
CA GLU A 37 13.91 -17.41 -4.24
C GLU A 37 13.19 -17.07 -2.94
N LEU A 38 11.97 -17.58 -2.77
CA LEU A 38 11.17 -17.32 -1.57
C LEU A 38 11.20 -18.53 -0.65
N PRO A 39 11.46 -18.35 0.66
CA PRO A 39 11.49 -19.44 1.61
C PRO A 39 10.09 -20.03 1.82
N ASN A 40 10.05 -21.28 2.29
CA ASN A 40 8.82 -21.86 2.81
C ASN A 40 8.55 -21.36 4.24
N ASP A 41 8.17 -20.09 4.33
CA ASP A 41 7.95 -19.36 5.59
C ASP A 41 6.57 -18.70 5.62
N SER A 42 6.28 -17.92 6.66
CA SER A 42 5.10 -17.09 6.82
C SER A 42 4.85 -16.23 5.59
N ARG A 43 3.57 -15.98 5.28
CA ARG A 43 3.18 -15.12 4.17
C ARG A 43 3.70 -13.71 4.32
N VAL A 44 3.82 -13.22 5.56
CA VAL A 44 4.44 -11.92 5.86
C VAL A 44 5.88 -11.93 5.36
N ASN A 45 6.72 -12.86 5.86
CA ASN A 45 8.13 -12.90 5.49
C ASN A 45 8.32 -13.11 3.98
N ARG A 46 7.52 -13.99 3.37
CA ARG A 46 7.58 -14.21 1.91
C ARG A 46 7.27 -12.95 1.10
N ASN A 47 6.33 -12.12 1.52
CA ASN A 47 6.03 -10.87 0.80
C ASN A 47 7.05 -9.77 1.09
N LEU A 48 7.68 -9.75 2.28
CA LEU A 48 8.82 -8.86 2.55
C LEU A 48 10.01 -9.21 1.66
N LEU A 49 10.42 -10.48 1.66
CA LEU A 49 11.53 -10.97 0.83
C LEU A 49 11.24 -10.82 -0.66
N LEU A 50 9.99 -10.97 -1.09
CA LEU A 50 9.61 -10.67 -2.48
C LEU A 50 9.91 -9.22 -2.83
N LYS A 51 9.53 -8.25 -1.98
CA LYS A 51 9.82 -6.82 -2.21
C LYS A 51 11.32 -6.57 -2.30
N GLU A 52 12.09 -7.10 -1.34
CA GLU A 52 13.55 -6.93 -1.26
C GLU A 52 14.27 -7.52 -2.48
N GLN A 53 13.95 -8.76 -2.86
CA GLN A 53 14.60 -9.41 -3.98
C GLN A 53 14.20 -8.80 -5.32
N LEU A 54 12.93 -8.39 -5.49
CA LEU A 54 12.52 -7.68 -6.70
C LEU A 54 13.22 -6.32 -6.81
N HIS A 55 13.36 -5.58 -5.71
CA HIS A 55 14.12 -4.32 -5.67
C HIS A 55 15.59 -4.54 -6.04
N SER A 56 16.26 -5.48 -5.34
CA SER A 56 17.65 -5.84 -5.59
C SER A 56 17.88 -6.19 -7.06
N LYS A 57 17.05 -7.10 -7.60
CA LYS A 57 17.11 -7.49 -9.00
C LYS A 57 16.83 -6.32 -9.94
N TRP A 58 15.82 -5.50 -9.68
CA TRP A 58 15.48 -4.35 -10.53
C TRP A 58 16.63 -3.35 -10.60
N SER A 59 17.30 -3.06 -9.48
CA SER A 59 18.40 -2.09 -9.43
C SER A 59 19.61 -2.46 -10.29
N GLN A 60 19.85 -3.76 -10.47
CA GLN A 60 20.99 -4.33 -11.22
C GLN A 60 20.64 -4.73 -12.66
N SER A 61 19.40 -4.51 -13.07
CA SER A 61 18.84 -5.04 -14.32
C SER A 61 18.89 -4.05 -15.47
N ASP A 62 18.96 -4.62 -16.69
CA ASP A 62 18.71 -3.87 -17.92
C ASP A 62 17.24 -3.45 -18.08
N ILE A 63 16.95 -2.61 -19.07
CA ILE A 63 15.60 -2.06 -19.27
C ILE A 63 14.55 -3.12 -19.62
N LYS A 64 14.98 -4.23 -20.23
CA LYS A 64 14.10 -5.35 -20.57
C LYS A 64 13.65 -6.05 -19.29
N THR A 65 14.60 -6.48 -18.47
CA THR A 65 14.35 -7.17 -17.21
C THR A 65 13.59 -6.28 -16.23
N LYS A 66 13.90 -4.97 -16.15
CA LYS A 66 13.09 -4.00 -15.39
C LYS A 66 11.62 -4.00 -15.83
N GLY A 67 11.36 -4.08 -17.13
CA GLY A 67 10.02 -4.20 -17.67
C GLY A 67 9.30 -5.47 -17.23
N GLU A 68 9.98 -6.62 -17.26
CA GLU A 68 9.43 -7.90 -16.83
C GLU A 68 9.07 -7.91 -15.33
N LEU A 69 9.92 -7.31 -14.50
CA LEU A 69 9.67 -7.18 -13.05
C LEU A 69 8.50 -6.23 -12.75
N ILE A 70 8.41 -5.10 -13.45
CA ILE A 70 7.30 -4.15 -13.35
C ILE A 70 5.98 -4.83 -13.75
N GLU A 71 5.97 -5.53 -14.88
CA GLU A 71 4.79 -6.27 -15.35
C GLU A 71 4.38 -7.35 -14.35
N TYR A 72 5.35 -8.14 -13.85
CA TYR A 72 5.08 -9.14 -12.82
C TYR A 72 4.43 -8.50 -11.59
N TYR A 73 5.05 -7.48 -11.01
CA TYR A 73 4.63 -6.96 -9.71
C TYR A 73 3.29 -6.21 -9.79
N ILE A 74 3.06 -5.45 -10.87
CA ILE A 74 1.81 -4.69 -11.05
C ILE A 74 0.68 -5.58 -11.56
N VAL A 75 0.94 -6.38 -12.60
CA VAL A 75 -0.10 -7.11 -13.34
C VAL A 75 -0.32 -8.51 -12.80
N LYS A 76 0.75 -9.30 -12.65
CA LYS A 76 0.65 -10.74 -12.30
C LYS A 76 0.41 -10.94 -10.81
N TRP A 77 1.21 -10.30 -9.96
CA TRP A 77 1.07 -10.33 -8.50
C TRP A 77 0.00 -9.34 -8.03
N GLY A 78 0.05 -8.08 -8.48
CA GLY A 78 -0.90 -7.03 -8.08
C GLY A 78 -2.29 -7.14 -8.72
N GLY A 79 -2.46 -7.96 -9.77
CA GLY A 79 -3.76 -8.19 -10.42
C GLY A 79 -4.31 -7.02 -11.25
N ILE A 80 -3.50 -6.00 -11.54
CA ILE A 80 -3.92 -4.79 -12.26
C ILE A 80 -3.73 -4.97 -13.77
N LYS A 81 -4.68 -5.68 -14.39
CA LYS A 81 -4.68 -6.01 -15.83
C LYS A 81 -5.01 -4.85 -16.79
N GLY A 82 -5.34 -3.67 -16.26
CA GLY A 82 -5.81 -2.54 -17.08
C GLY A 82 -4.69 -1.65 -17.64
N ASN A 83 -3.43 -1.88 -17.27
CA ASN A 83 -2.32 -1.08 -17.78
C ASN A 83 -1.96 -1.51 -19.20
N ASN A 84 -1.88 -0.55 -20.13
CA ASN A 84 -1.38 -0.79 -21.48
C ASN A 84 0.17 -0.81 -21.50
N GLN A 85 0.74 -1.21 -22.64
CA GLN A 85 2.19 -1.32 -22.80
C GLN A 85 2.93 0.01 -22.60
N GLU A 86 2.32 1.12 -23.02
CA GLU A 86 2.87 2.47 -22.83
C GLU A 86 2.96 2.83 -21.34
N THR A 87 1.93 2.53 -20.56
CA THR A 87 1.89 2.77 -19.11
C THR A 87 2.94 1.93 -18.38
N LEU A 88 3.09 0.65 -18.73
CA LEU A 88 4.14 -0.20 -18.16
C LEU A 88 5.55 0.28 -18.56
N THR A 89 5.69 0.81 -19.79
CA THR A 89 6.95 1.40 -20.27
C THR A 89 7.28 2.70 -19.53
N PHE A 90 6.26 3.50 -19.19
CA PHE A 90 6.41 4.66 -18.34
C PHE A 90 6.94 4.26 -16.96
N TYR A 91 6.30 3.27 -16.31
CA TYR A 91 6.70 2.84 -14.96
C TYR A 91 8.11 2.26 -14.85
N LYS A 92 8.65 1.65 -15.91
CA LYS A 92 10.02 1.11 -15.88
C LYS A 92 11.12 2.12 -16.21
N THR A 93 10.79 3.25 -16.84
CA THR A 93 11.78 4.24 -17.32
C THR A 93 11.84 5.50 -16.46
N LYS A 94 10.76 5.81 -15.74
CA LYS A 94 10.60 7.08 -15.03
C LYS A 94 11.21 7.08 -13.66
N SER A 95 11.65 8.25 -13.22
CA SER A 95 12.16 8.47 -11.86
C SER A 95 11.04 8.38 -10.82
N ALA A 96 11.41 8.24 -9.55
CA ALA A 96 10.43 8.21 -8.47
C ALA A 96 9.61 9.52 -8.37
N GLU A 97 10.25 10.66 -8.62
CA GLU A 97 9.59 11.97 -8.63
C GLU A 97 8.55 12.06 -9.74
N GLU A 98 8.91 11.68 -10.96
CA GLU A 98 7.96 11.65 -12.09
C GLU A 98 6.76 10.72 -11.84
N LEU A 99 6.96 9.60 -11.13
CA LEU A 99 5.88 8.69 -10.73
C LEU A 99 4.96 9.30 -9.67
N ILE A 100 5.52 9.99 -8.67
CA ILE A 100 4.76 10.65 -7.60
C ILE A 100 3.93 11.82 -8.18
N ASN A 101 4.48 12.54 -9.15
CA ASN A 101 3.82 13.66 -9.84
C ASN A 101 2.57 13.25 -10.65
N LEU A 102 2.34 11.94 -10.88
CA LEU A 102 1.06 11.46 -11.43
C LEU A 102 -0.11 11.66 -10.44
N GLY A 103 0.18 11.89 -9.16
CA GLY A 103 -0.81 12.05 -8.10
C GLY A 103 -1.74 10.84 -7.99
N VAL A 104 -3.02 11.07 -7.70
CA VAL A 104 -3.99 9.99 -7.46
C VAL A 104 -4.18 9.06 -8.67
N LYS A 105 -3.98 9.54 -9.91
CA LYS A 105 -4.24 8.75 -11.12
C LYS A 105 -3.23 7.60 -11.23
N GLY A 106 -3.73 6.36 -11.14
CA GLY A 106 -2.90 5.16 -11.29
C GLY A 106 -2.04 4.83 -10.07
N VAL A 107 -2.30 5.43 -8.89
CA VAL A 107 -1.49 5.23 -7.68
C VAL A 107 -1.30 3.78 -7.27
N SER A 108 -2.31 2.94 -7.44
CA SER A 108 -2.18 1.51 -7.12
C SER A 108 -1.17 0.78 -8.00
N SER A 109 -0.85 1.31 -9.17
CA SER A 109 0.19 0.80 -10.08
C SER A 109 1.53 1.51 -9.83
N TRP A 110 1.57 2.84 -9.87
CA TRP A 110 2.86 3.56 -9.77
C TRP A 110 3.50 3.42 -8.39
N SER A 111 2.73 3.28 -7.30
CA SER A 111 3.30 3.00 -5.96
C SER A 111 3.93 1.61 -5.86
N LYS A 112 3.46 0.63 -6.65
CA LYS A 112 4.11 -0.68 -6.77
C LYS A 112 5.41 -0.59 -7.56
N ALA A 113 5.47 0.23 -8.61
CA ALA A 113 6.71 0.51 -9.31
C ALA A 113 7.75 1.14 -8.37
N LEU A 114 7.33 2.11 -7.55
CA LEU A 114 8.20 2.74 -6.54
C LEU A 114 8.77 1.74 -5.52
N VAL A 115 8.02 0.72 -5.12
CA VAL A 115 8.55 -0.35 -4.25
C VAL A 115 9.68 -1.13 -4.92
N LEU A 116 9.66 -1.28 -6.25
CA LEU A 116 10.80 -1.86 -6.98
C LEU A 116 12.00 -0.90 -7.03
N HIS A 117 11.75 0.42 -7.05
CA HIS A 117 12.83 1.41 -7.01
C HIS A 117 13.57 1.37 -5.68
N ASP A 118 12.84 1.27 -4.56
CA ASP A 118 13.38 1.12 -3.21
C ASP A 118 12.27 0.72 -2.23
N CYS A 119 12.26 -0.54 -1.79
CA CYS A 119 11.24 -1.08 -0.90
C CYS A 119 11.38 -0.63 0.57
N ASN A 120 12.50 0.00 0.93
CA ASN A 120 12.74 0.58 2.25
C ASN A 120 12.32 2.06 2.30
N LYS A 121 12.24 2.72 1.14
CA LYS A 121 11.81 4.13 1.02
C LYS A 121 10.34 4.29 0.65
N TYR A 122 9.82 3.39 -0.17
CA TYR A 122 8.49 3.49 -0.75
C TYR A 122 7.60 2.30 -0.33
N ALA A 123 6.30 2.56 -0.27
CA ALA A 123 5.28 1.57 0.08
C ALA A 123 4.12 1.61 -0.93
N ILE A 124 3.43 0.49 -1.10
CA ILE A 124 2.25 0.41 -1.95
C ILE A 124 1.15 1.30 -1.37
N PHE A 125 0.43 2.00 -2.23
CA PHE A 125 -0.77 2.73 -1.86
C PHE A 125 -1.92 2.32 -2.78
N ASP A 126 -2.84 1.52 -2.26
CA ASP A 126 -4.00 1.03 -3.00
C ASP A 126 -5.33 1.31 -2.28
N SER A 127 -6.43 0.85 -2.86
CA SER A 127 -7.77 1.11 -2.32
C SER A 127 -7.96 0.59 -0.89
N ARG A 128 -7.28 -0.49 -0.47
CA ARG A 128 -7.38 -1.03 0.88
C ARG A 128 -6.58 -0.17 1.85
N VAL A 129 -5.34 0.16 1.49
CA VAL A 129 -4.49 1.04 2.31
C VAL A 129 -5.17 2.40 2.54
N SER A 130 -5.66 3.04 1.47
CA SER A 130 -6.36 4.31 1.59
C SER A 130 -7.65 4.19 2.43
N CYS A 131 -8.41 3.11 2.25
CA CYS A 131 -9.61 2.87 3.04
C CYS A 131 -9.27 2.74 4.53
N SER A 132 -8.25 1.97 4.88
CA SER A 132 -7.78 1.79 6.26
C SER A 132 -7.38 3.11 6.91
N LEU A 133 -6.57 3.94 6.24
CA LEU A 133 -6.15 5.24 6.76
C LEU A 133 -7.33 6.18 7.05
N ASN A 134 -8.34 6.17 6.18
CA ASN A 134 -9.54 6.96 6.38
C ASN A 134 -10.42 6.41 7.51
N TYR A 135 -10.65 5.10 7.55
CA TYR A 135 -11.51 4.48 8.57
C TYR A 135 -10.88 4.49 9.95
N LEU A 136 -9.55 4.40 10.06
CA LEU A 136 -8.86 4.53 11.36
C LEU A 136 -9.10 5.89 12.01
N GLN A 137 -9.15 6.97 11.23
CA GLN A 137 -9.50 8.30 11.75
C GLN A 137 -10.97 8.40 12.22
N ILE A 138 -11.87 7.60 11.65
CA ILE A 138 -13.28 7.50 12.08
C ILE A 138 -13.35 6.73 13.40
N ILE A 139 -12.75 5.53 13.45
CA ILE A 139 -12.79 4.62 14.61
C ILE A 139 -12.23 5.29 15.87
N ASN A 140 -11.18 6.10 15.71
CA ASN A 140 -10.52 6.78 16.82
C ASN A 140 -11.03 8.21 17.03
N GLU A 141 -12.14 8.59 16.40
CA GLU A 141 -12.79 9.89 16.57
C GLU A 141 -11.85 11.10 16.41
N SER A 142 -10.84 10.99 15.54
CA SER A 142 -9.75 11.96 15.41
C SER A 142 -10.25 13.40 15.29
N ASN A 143 -9.68 14.31 16.08
CA ASN A 143 -10.08 15.72 16.08
C ASN A 143 -9.68 16.40 14.77
N TYR A 144 -8.56 16.01 14.17
CA TYR A 144 -8.08 16.55 12.90
C TYR A 144 -8.02 15.49 11.81
N LYS A 145 -9.05 15.49 10.95
CA LYS A 145 -9.20 14.48 9.89
C LYS A 145 -8.62 14.95 8.55
N VAL A 146 -7.78 14.10 7.97
CA VAL A 146 -7.21 14.25 6.62
C VAL A 146 -7.80 13.17 5.72
N LEU A 147 -8.36 13.58 4.59
CA LEU A 147 -8.91 12.66 3.61
C LEU A 147 -7.80 12.13 2.70
N PHE A 148 -7.46 10.86 2.87
CA PHE A 148 -6.66 10.12 1.90
C PHE A 148 -7.52 9.80 0.66
N PRO A 149 -6.95 9.78 -0.56
CA PRO A 149 -7.72 9.64 -1.80
C PRO A 149 -8.65 8.43 -1.83
N ILE A 150 -9.92 8.62 -2.13
CA ILE A 150 -10.90 7.52 -2.24
C ILE A 150 -10.71 6.81 -3.58
N LEU A 151 -10.02 5.66 -3.57
CA LEU A 151 -9.64 4.94 -4.79
C LEU A 151 -10.71 3.92 -5.22
N PRO A 152 -10.92 3.71 -6.53
CA PRO A 152 -11.79 2.64 -7.01
C PRO A 152 -11.28 1.27 -6.56
N SER A 153 -12.19 0.37 -6.20
CA SER A 153 -11.85 -0.99 -5.77
C SER A 153 -12.68 -2.04 -6.51
N ARG A 154 -12.09 -3.23 -6.67
CA ARG A 154 -12.81 -4.44 -7.12
C ARG A 154 -13.42 -5.22 -5.95
N ASN A 155 -13.07 -4.86 -4.71
CA ASN A 155 -13.66 -5.46 -3.53
C ASN A 155 -14.97 -4.70 -3.21
N ASN A 156 -16.11 -5.38 -3.29
CA ASN A 156 -17.44 -4.77 -3.11
C ASN A 156 -17.57 -4.05 -1.76
N LYS A 157 -16.98 -4.61 -0.70
CA LYS A 157 -17.03 -4.00 0.64
C LYS A 157 -16.24 -2.69 0.70
N ILE A 158 -15.03 -2.66 0.13
CA ILE A 158 -14.26 -1.42 -0.01
C ILE A 158 -15.03 -0.41 -0.88
N SER A 159 -15.65 -0.86 -1.98
CA SER A 159 -16.44 0.00 -2.86
C SER A 159 -17.65 0.62 -2.17
N SER A 160 -18.40 -0.14 -1.38
CA SER A 160 -19.51 0.37 -0.57
C SER A 160 -19.03 1.31 0.54
N ALA A 161 -17.95 0.94 1.25
CA ALA A 161 -17.33 1.80 2.27
C ALA A 161 -16.88 3.14 1.68
N ASN A 162 -16.33 3.14 0.46
CA ASN A 162 -15.93 4.35 -0.25
C ASN A 162 -17.12 5.26 -0.60
N GLN A 163 -18.32 4.72 -0.84
CA GLN A 163 -19.52 5.53 -1.03
C GLN A 163 -19.92 6.25 0.26
N ASN A 164 -19.89 5.54 1.39
CA ASN A 164 -20.18 6.11 2.70
C ASN A 164 -19.14 7.16 3.09
N LEU A 165 -17.85 6.85 2.88
CA LEU A 165 -16.75 7.75 3.18
C LEU A 165 -16.88 9.09 2.44
N LYS A 166 -17.30 9.08 1.16
CA LYS A 166 -17.58 10.32 0.40
C LYS A 166 -18.61 11.23 1.08
N GLN A 167 -19.59 10.66 1.78
CA GLN A 167 -20.59 11.45 2.49
C GLN A 167 -20.05 11.97 3.82
N ILE A 168 -19.35 11.12 4.58
CA ILE A 168 -18.78 11.44 5.90
C ILE A 168 -17.64 12.47 5.78
N SER A 169 -16.83 12.38 4.72
CA SER A 169 -15.59 13.13 4.57
C SER A 169 -15.76 14.48 3.86
N LYS A 170 -16.99 15.01 3.73
CA LYS A 170 -17.24 16.28 3.01
C LYS A 170 -16.44 17.45 3.59
N ASN A 171 -16.28 17.48 4.91
CA ASN A 171 -15.62 18.56 5.65
C ASN A 171 -14.19 18.21 6.10
N TRP A 172 -13.62 17.11 5.60
CA TRP A 172 -12.25 16.72 5.97
C TRP A 172 -11.22 17.50 5.17
N ASN A 173 -10.04 17.68 5.75
CA ASN A 173 -8.95 18.37 5.06
C ASN A 173 -8.45 17.50 3.90
N LYS A 174 -8.41 18.07 2.70
CA LYS A 174 -7.90 17.40 1.50
C LYS A 174 -6.51 17.94 1.20
N LEU A 175 -5.58 17.02 0.96
CA LEU A 175 -4.24 17.37 0.51
C LEU A 175 -4.23 17.59 -0.99
N GLU A 176 -3.20 18.31 -1.46
CA GLU A 176 -2.86 18.39 -2.87
C GLU A 176 -2.58 16.99 -3.46
N ASN A 177 -2.74 16.88 -4.78
CA ASN A 177 -2.86 15.61 -5.49
C ASN A 177 -1.62 14.71 -5.40
N ASP A 178 -0.44 15.26 -5.14
CA ASP A 178 0.85 14.58 -4.95
C ASP A 178 1.26 14.49 -3.47
N LYS A 179 0.85 15.46 -2.64
CA LYS A 179 1.20 15.55 -1.21
C LYS A 179 0.63 14.45 -0.33
N PHE A 180 -0.47 13.80 -0.72
CA PHE A 180 -1.03 12.70 0.08
C PHE A 180 -0.04 11.53 0.24
N TYR A 181 0.75 11.24 -0.80
CA TYR A 181 1.67 10.11 -0.78
C TYR A 181 2.91 10.43 0.06
N GLU A 182 3.39 11.68 0.01
CA GLU A 182 4.43 12.17 0.93
C GLU A 182 4.01 12.04 2.39
N LEU A 183 2.80 12.49 2.74
CA LEU A 183 2.26 12.33 4.11
C LEU A 183 2.18 10.85 4.48
N TYR A 184 1.64 10.01 3.59
CA TYR A 184 1.54 8.56 3.82
C TYR A 184 2.91 7.94 4.14
N LEU A 185 3.94 8.24 3.34
CA LEU A 185 5.28 7.73 3.58
C LEU A 185 5.89 8.26 4.89
N SER A 186 5.66 9.54 5.24
CA SER A 186 6.12 10.10 6.52
C SER A 186 5.51 9.34 7.69
N LEU A 187 4.19 9.15 7.67
CA LEU A 187 3.46 8.42 8.69
C LEU A 187 3.99 6.99 8.86
N LEU A 188 4.21 6.27 7.75
CA LEU A 188 4.78 4.92 7.82
C LEU A 188 6.19 4.92 8.39
N LYS A 189 7.06 5.84 7.98
CA LYS A 189 8.46 5.90 8.43
C LYS A 189 8.56 6.23 9.92
N GLU A 190 7.79 7.21 10.37
CA GLU A 190 7.76 7.60 11.78
C GLU A 190 7.21 6.47 12.65
N THR A 191 6.09 5.85 12.22
CA THR A 191 5.50 4.70 12.91
C THR A 191 6.47 3.50 12.93
N ALA A 192 7.13 3.20 11.82
CA ALA A 192 8.11 2.12 11.73
C ALA A 192 9.30 2.35 12.66
N LYS A 193 9.80 3.59 12.72
CA LYS A 193 10.90 3.98 13.61
C LYS A 193 10.50 3.81 15.08
N GLU A 194 9.30 4.25 15.46
CA GLU A 194 8.81 4.18 16.84
C GLU A 194 8.60 2.72 17.30
N LEU A 195 8.18 1.86 16.38
CA LEU A 195 7.90 0.44 16.65
C LEU A 195 9.07 -0.51 16.36
N ASN A 196 10.24 0.01 15.98
CA ASN A 196 11.38 -0.77 15.51
C ASN A 196 10.99 -1.82 14.44
N SER A 197 10.20 -1.38 13.46
CA SER A 197 9.63 -2.19 12.38
C SER A 197 10.03 -1.63 11.01
N ASN A 198 9.41 -2.10 9.93
CA ASN A 198 9.61 -1.55 8.59
C ASN A 198 8.29 -1.06 7.98
N ILE A 199 8.39 -0.10 7.04
CA ILE A 199 7.24 0.51 6.38
C ILE A 199 6.38 -0.50 5.62
N SER A 200 6.99 -1.58 5.13
CA SER A 200 6.30 -2.64 4.39
C SER A 200 5.38 -3.46 5.29
N ILE A 201 5.74 -3.74 6.54
CA ILE A 201 4.87 -4.45 7.49
C ILE A 201 3.64 -3.60 7.82
N ILE A 202 3.83 -2.30 8.07
CA ILE A 202 2.72 -1.39 8.38
C ILE A 202 1.78 -1.26 7.17
N GLU A 203 2.32 -1.08 5.96
CA GLU A 203 1.55 -1.09 4.71
C GLU A 203 0.76 -2.39 4.54
N MET A 204 1.40 -3.53 4.75
CA MET A 204 0.77 -4.85 4.64
C MET A 204 -0.35 -5.02 5.67
N LEU A 205 -0.19 -4.51 6.89
CA LEU A 205 -1.20 -4.58 7.95
C LEU A 205 -2.42 -3.71 7.61
N LEU A 206 -2.18 -2.48 7.14
CA LEU A 206 -3.23 -1.60 6.61
C LEU A 206 -3.99 -2.27 5.47
N PHE A 207 -3.27 -2.91 4.53
CA PHE A 207 -3.89 -3.64 3.43
C PHE A 207 -4.75 -4.83 3.91
N ALA A 208 -4.23 -5.61 4.86
CA ALA A 208 -4.88 -6.84 5.32
C ALA A 208 -6.15 -6.55 6.14
N LYS A 209 -6.11 -5.55 7.01
CA LYS A 209 -7.19 -5.24 7.96
C LYS A 209 -8.28 -4.32 7.42
N ALA A 210 -8.15 -3.82 6.19
CA ALA A 210 -9.10 -2.86 5.61
C ALA A 210 -10.56 -3.27 5.75
N THR A 211 -10.90 -4.53 5.48
CA THR A 211 -12.28 -5.02 5.59
C THR A 211 -12.77 -5.17 7.03
N GLU A 212 -11.87 -5.48 7.97
CA GLU A 212 -12.19 -5.60 9.41
C GLU A 212 -12.41 -4.20 10.02
N LEU A 213 -11.64 -3.20 9.59
CA LEU A 213 -11.81 -1.80 10.01
C LEU A 213 -13.18 -1.24 9.58
N ILE A 214 -13.64 -1.60 8.38
CA ILE A 214 -14.99 -1.24 7.92
C ILE A 214 -16.06 -1.83 8.84
N ASP A 215 -15.93 -3.11 9.23
CA ASP A 215 -16.91 -3.77 10.11
C ASP A 215 -16.98 -3.14 11.49
N LYS A 216 -15.85 -2.67 12.02
CA LYS A 216 -15.82 -1.97 13.31
C LYS A 216 -16.71 -0.74 13.30
N VAL A 217 -16.69 0.02 12.20
CA VAL A 217 -17.49 1.26 12.06
C VAL A 217 -18.98 0.97 11.84
N GLN A 218 -19.32 -0.08 11.10
CA GLN A 218 -20.72 -0.47 10.85
C GLN A 218 -21.48 -0.90 12.11
N LYS A 219 -20.80 -1.19 13.23
CA LYS A 219 -21.45 -1.44 14.52
C LYS A 219 -21.99 -0.16 15.19
N TYR A 220 -21.60 1.01 14.71
CA TYR A 220 -21.92 2.30 15.31
C TYR A 220 -22.84 3.18 14.44
N PHE A 221 -23.27 2.66 13.28
CA PHE A 221 -24.25 3.27 12.37
C PHE A 221 -25.44 2.33 12.19
#